data_AF-A0A2M8P6X6-F1
#
_entry.id   AF-A0A2M8P6X6-F1
#
_cell.length_a   1.000
_cell.length_b   1.000
_cell.length_c   1.000
_cell.angle_alpha   90.00
_cell.angle_beta   90.00
_cell.angle_gamma   90.00
#
_symmetry.space_group_name_H-M   'P 1'
#
loop_
_entity.id
_entity.type
_entity.pdbx_description
1 polymer ?
#
loop_
_entity_poly.entity_id
_entity_poly.type
_entity_poly.pdbx_seq_one_letter_code
_entity_poly.pdbx_strand_id
1 'polypeptide(L)'
;INGEPIQKMLECYIECRMPTNDDDRLYIYIKTTSELVYFFGYKQGILSVTSNNPTFMDALGGLKDKDLVMKMPDGETFEIMPVEFSDARLFLRRVEAANK
;
A
#
# COMPACT_ATOMS: atom_id res chain seq x y z
N ILE A 1 18.43 -8.80 11.27
CA ILE A 1 19.42 -8.40 10.22
C ILE A 1 20.76 -8.96 10.65
N ASN A 2 21.56 -9.52 9.73
CA ASN A 2 22.79 -10.27 10.05
C ASN A 2 22.56 -11.48 10.98
N GLY A 3 21.52 -12.29 10.70
CA GLY A 3 21.22 -13.48 11.51
C GLY A 3 20.45 -13.20 12.81
N GLU A 4 20.37 -11.95 13.25
CA GLU A 4 19.53 -11.57 14.39
C GLU A 4 18.04 -11.53 14.00
N PRO A 5 17.17 -12.32 14.67
CA PRO A 5 15.74 -12.26 14.46
C PRO A 5 15.21 -10.91 14.93
N ILE A 6 14.60 -10.16 14.01
CA ILE A 6 13.92 -8.92 14.35
C ILE A 6 12.50 -9.30 14.79
N GLN A 7 12.28 -9.34 16.11
CA GLN A 7 10.95 -9.42 16.68
C GLN A 7 10.36 -8.01 16.74
N LYS A 8 9.59 -7.62 15.71
CA LYS A 8 8.76 -6.42 15.75
C LYS A 8 7.30 -6.81 15.61
N MET A 9 6.49 -6.35 16.55
CA MET A 9 5.04 -6.43 16.43
C MET A 9 4.58 -5.44 15.37
N LEU A 10 3.74 -5.89 14.45
CA LEU A 10 3.13 -5.06 13.43
C LEU A 10 1.62 -5.18 13.58
N GLU A 11 0.93 -4.06 13.51
CA GLU A 11 -0.52 -4.03 13.36
C GLU A 11 -0.82 -3.93 11.86
N CYS A 12 -1.51 -4.94 11.31
CA CYS A 12 -1.75 -5.05 9.88
C CYS A 12 -3.24 -5.22 9.60
N TYR A 13 -3.75 -4.45 8.63
CA TYR A 13 -5.07 -4.63 8.06
C TYR A 13 -4.95 -4.92 6.58
N ILE A 14 -5.59 -6.01 6.14
CA ILE A 14 -5.59 -6.44 4.75
C ILE A 14 -7.04 -6.61 4.32
N GLU A 15 -7.43 -5.95 3.22
CA GLU A 15 -8.72 -6.16 2.58
C GLU A 15 -8.49 -6.63 1.15
N CYS A 16 -9.06 -7.79 0.81
CA CYS A 16 -9.13 -8.29 -0.55
C CYS A 16 -10.60 -8.33 -0.97
N ARG A 17 -10.93 -7.68 -2.09
CA ARG A 17 -12.26 -7.74 -2.71
C ARG A 17 -12.08 -8.19 -4.15
N MET A 18 -12.71 -9.29 -4.52
CA MET A 18 -12.76 -9.76 -5.91
C MET A 18 -14.22 -9.93 -6.35
N PRO A 19 -14.91 -8.81 -6.67
CA PRO A 19 -16.29 -8.85 -7.15
C PRO A 19 -16.36 -9.28 -8.62
N THR A 20 -17.52 -9.77 -9.07
CA THR A 20 -17.72 -10.30 -10.43
C THR A 20 -17.73 -9.26 -11.55
N ASN A 21 -17.42 -8.00 -11.25
CA ASN A 21 -17.46 -6.87 -12.18
C ASN A 21 -16.05 -6.31 -12.50
N ASP A 22 -15.02 -7.15 -12.38
CA ASP A 22 -13.62 -6.81 -12.68
C ASP A 22 -13.10 -5.59 -11.88
N ASP A 23 -13.61 -5.43 -10.66
CA ASP A 23 -13.27 -4.35 -9.72
C ASP A 23 -12.51 -4.95 -8.53
N ASP A 24 -11.49 -5.74 -8.86
CA ASP A 24 -10.61 -6.38 -7.90
C ASP A 24 -9.78 -5.32 -7.17
N ARG A 25 -9.76 -5.44 -5.85
CA ARG A 25 -9.11 -4.50 -4.94
C ARG A 25 -8.31 -5.24 -3.89
N LEU A 26 -7.10 -4.76 -3.66
CA LEU A 26 -6.28 -5.16 -2.55
C LEU A 26 -5.84 -3.93 -1.78
N TYR A 27 -6.10 -3.88 -0.48
CA TYR A 27 -5.60 -2.83 0.40
C TYR A 27 -4.79 -3.46 1.52
N ILE A 28 -3.62 -2.90 1.78
CA ILE A 28 -2.71 -3.31 2.86
C ILE A 28 -2.35 -2.05 3.64
N TYR A 29 -2.62 -2.08 4.94
CA TYR A 29 -2.18 -1.08 5.90
C TYR A 29 -1.29 -1.76 6.94
N ILE A 30 -0.09 -1.23 7.14
CA ILE A 30 0.88 -1.73 8.10
C ILE A 30 1.25 -0.59 9.02
N LYS A 31 1.04 -0.78 10.32
CA LYS A 31 1.50 0.11 11.38
C LYS A 31 2.57 -0.58 12.21
N THR A 32 3.72 0.05 12.32
CA THR A 32 4.83 -0.42 13.15
C THR A 32 4.65 0.02 14.60
N THR A 33 5.38 -0.62 15.53
CA THR A 33 5.45 -0.17 16.93
C THR A 33 6.01 1.25 17.11
N SER A 34 6.69 1.79 16.10
CA SER A 34 7.20 3.17 16.09
C SER A 34 6.19 4.15 15.47
N GLU A 35 4.92 3.77 15.37
CA GLU A 35 3.83 4.56 14.79
C GLU A 35 4.04 4.93 13.30
N LEU A 36 4.95 4.23 12.61
CA LEU A 36 5.11 4.39 11.16
C LEU A 36 4.04 3.59 10.45
N VAL A 37 3.42 4.20 9.46
CA VAL A 37 2.32 3.66 8.69
C VAL A 37 2.73 3.54 7.24
N TYR A 38 2.46 2.40 6.64
CA TYR A 38 2.64 2.14 5.22
C TYR A 38 1.32 1.66 4.65
N PHE A 39 0.91 2.23 3.54
CA PHE A 39 -0.34 1.89 2.88
C PHE A 39 -0.08 1.58 1.40
N PHE A 40 -0.70 0.50 0.95
CA PHE A 40 -0.68 0.02 -0.42
C PHE A 40 -2.11 -0.31 -0.83
N GLY A 41 -2.61 0.32 -1.89
CA GLY A 41 -3.90 0.03 -2.48
C GLY A 41 -3.73 -0.33 -3.94
N TYR A 42 -4.11 -1.53 -4.34
CA TYR A 42 -4.09 -1.95 -5.74
C TYR A 42 -5.51 -2.02 -6.28
N LYS A 43 -5.72 -1.37 -7.43
CA LYS A 43 -6.97 -1.43 -8.19
C LYS A 43 -6.67 -1.15 -9.67
N GLN A 44 -7.11 -2.05 -10.55
CA GLN A 44 -7.08 -1.86 -12.02
C GLN A 44 -5.71 -1.36 -12.53
N GLY A 45 -4.64 -2.09 -12.20
CA GLY A 45 -3.28 -1.73 -12.61
C GLY A 45 -2.60 -0.66 -11.75
N ILE A 46 -3.34 0.13 -10.96
CA ILE A 46 -2.75 1.21 -10.15
C ILE A 46 -2.47 0.72 -8.73
N LEU A 47 -1.20 0.80 -8.32
CA LEU A 47 -0.74 0.68 -6.95
C LEU A 47 -0.61 2.08 -6.30
N SER A 48 -1.64 2.48 -5.57
CA SER A 48 -1.63 3.64 -4.68
C SER A 48 -0.73 3.41 -3.47
N VAL A 49 0.25 4.28 -3.23
CA VAL A 49 1.23 4.15 -2.15
C VAL A 49 1.31 5.42 -1.31
N THR A 50 1.30 5.29 0.01
CA THR A 50 1.57 6.41 0.91
C THR A 50 2.13 5.95 2.25
N SER A 51 2.79 6.84 2.96
CA SER A 51 3.36 6.59 4.28
C SER A 51 3.54 7.89 5.06
N ASN A 52 3.52 7.82 6.40
CA ASN A 52 3.99 8.91 7.25
C ASN A 52 5.51 8.85 7.51
N ASN A 53 6.22 7.87 6.95
CA ASN A 53 7.68 7.79 7.01
C ASN A 53 8.30 8.67 5.91
N PRO A 54 8.96 9.79 6.26
CA PRO A 54 9.52 10.71 5.27
C PRO A 54 10.63 10.06 4.44
N THR A 55 11.49 9.22 5.03
CA THR A 55 12.54 8.51 4.30
C THR A 55 11.97 7.59 3.22
N PHE A 56 10.83 6.95 3.50
CA PHE A 56 10.15 6.13 2.50
C PHE A 56 9.55 6.99 1.39
N MET A 57 8.90 8.11 1.74
CA MET A 57 8.30 9.02 0.75
C MET A 57 9.35 9.70 -0.12
N ASP A 58 10.51 10.05 0.45
CA ASP A 58 11.66 10.57 -0.29
C ASP A 58 12.20 9.53 -1.28
N ALA A 59 12.31 8.27 -0.86
CA ALA A 59 12.73 7.18 -1.73
C ALA A 59 11.73 6.93 -2.87
N LEU A 60 10.42 6.99 -2.56
CA LEU A 60 9.35 6.88 -3.56
C LEU A 60 9.38 8.03 -4.56
N GLY A 61 9.55 9.27 -4.07
CA GLY A 61 9.66 10.47 -4.90
C GLY A 61 10.96 10.54 -5.72
N GLY A 62 11.98 9.78 -5.34
CA GLY A 62 13.24 9.65 -6.08
C GLY A 62 13.21 8.64 -7.23
N LEU A 63 12.11 7.88 -7.40
CA LEU A 63 11.94 6.96 -8.52
C LEU A 63 11.77 7.74 -9.83
N LYS A 64 12.25 7.16 -10.94
CA LYS A 64 12.05 7.74 -12.27
C LYS A 64 10.68 7.32 -12.80
N ASP A 65 10.06 8.14 -13.64
CA ASP A 65 8.75 7.83 -14.25
C ASP A 65 8.70 6.45 -14.91
N LYS A 66 9.80 6.06 -15.59
CA LYS A 66 9.92 4.73 -16.21
C LYS A 66 9.97 3.56 -15.22
N ASP A 67 10.29 3.82 -13.95
CA ASP A 67 10.36 2.84 -12.88
C ASP A 67 9.03 2.78 -12.11
N LEU A 68 8.17 3.79 -12.27
CA LEU A 68 6.80 3.82 -11.73
C LEU A 68 5.80 3.09 -12.63
N VAL A 69 6.11 2.91 -13.91
CA VAL A 69 5.23 2.30 -14.91
C VAL A 69 5.86 1.03 -15.48
N MET A 70 5.19 -0.11 -15.30
CA MET A 70 5.65 -1.42 -15.76
C MET A 70 4.62 -2.05 -16.70
N LYS A 71 5.09 -2.60 -17.83
CA LYS A 71 4.24 -3.43 -18.69
C LYS A 71 4.14 -4.85 -18.11
N MET A 72 2.92 -5.33 -17.98
CA MET A 72 2.63 -6.68 -17.53
C MET A 72 2.65 -7.68 -18.71
N PRO A 73 2.82 -8.98 -18.47
CA PRO A 73 2.89 -10.00 -19.53
C PRO A 73 1.63 -10.12 -20.40
N ASP A 74 0.47 -9.75 -19.85
CA ASP A 74 -0.84 -9.68 -20.52
C ASP A 74 -1.00 -8.43 -21.41
N GLY A 75 -0.04 -7.51 -21.39
CA GLY A 75 -0.06 -6.26 -22.14
C GLY A 75 -0.69 -5.08 -21.38
N GLU A 76 -1.22 -5.31 -20.18
CA GLU A 76 -1.70 -4.23 -19.31
C GLU A 76 -0.54 -3.46 -18.67
N THR A 77 -0.87 -2.36 -17.99
CA THR A 77 0.11 -1.51 -17.32
C THR A 77 -0.11 -1.54 -15.82
N PHE A 78 0.98 -1.75 -15.09
CA PHE A 78 1.07 -1.56 -13.66
C PHE A 78 1.70 -0.20 -13.37
N GLU A 79 1.03 0.65 -12.60
CA GLU A 79 1.48 1.99 -12.27
C GLU A 79 1.54 2.21 -10.76
N ILE A 80 2.69 2.65 -10.26
CA ILE A 80 2.85 3.08 -8.87
C ILE A 80 2.51 4.56 -8.77
N MET A 81 1.47 4.87 -8.00
CA MET A 81 0.99 6.23 -7.81
C MET A 81 1.12 6.64 -6.34
N PRO A 82 1.95 7.64 -6.00
CA PRO A 82 1.92 8.24 -4.67
C PRO A 82 0.54 8.88 -4.41
N VAL A 83 -0.02 8.64 -3.23
CA VAL A 83 -1.32 9.21 -2.83
C VAL A 83 -1.22 9.93 -1.49
N GLU A 84 -2.27 10.67 -1.15
CA GLU A 84 -2.36 11.39 0.11
C GLU A 84 -2.55 10.43 1.28
N PHE A 85 -2.00 10.80 2.44
CA PHE A 85 -2.16 9.98 3.65
C PHE A 85 -3.63 9.88 4.12
N SER A 86 -4.52 10.75 3.62
CA SER A 86 -5.97 10.62 3.81
C SER A 86 -6.53 9.30 3.30
N ASP A 87 -6.01 8.75 2.21
CA ASP A 87 -6.48 7.50 1.63
C ASP A 87 -6.28 6.33 2.58
N ALA A 88 -5.10 6.27 3.22
CA ALA A 88 -4.80 5.29 4.26
C ALA A 88 -5.73 5.43 5.48
N ARG A 89 -6.05 6.68 5.90
CA ARG A 89 -6.97 6.93 7.01
C ARG A 89 -8.41 6.52 6.70
N LEU A 90 -8.86 6.76 5.47
CA LEU A 90 -10.19 6.35 5.02
C LEU A 90 -10.31 4.82 4.97
N PHE A 91 -9.27 4.13 4.52
CA PHE A 91 -9.19 2.68 4.58
C PHE A 91 -9.30 2.16 6.01
N LEU A 92 -8.46 2.64 6.92
CA LEU A 92 -8.45 2.18 8.31
C LEU A 92 -9.82 2.37 8.97
N ARG A 93 -10.43 3.54 8.82
CA ARG A 93 -11.78 3.83 9.35
C ARG A 93 -12.83 2.86 8.84
N ARG A 94 -12.76 2.46 7.57
CA ARG A 94 -13.68 1.47 6.98
C ARG A 94 -13.51 0.10 7.64
N VAL A 95 -12.26 -0.34 7.82
CA VAL A 95 -11.96 -1.63 8.46
C VAL A 95 -12.39 -1.63 9.93
N GLU A 96 -12.08 -0.57 10.67
CA GLU A 96 -12.51 -0.40 12.06
C GLU A 96 -14.04 -0.37 12.20
N ALA A 97 -14.75 0.25 11.26
CA ALA A 97 -16.21 0.29 11.26
C ALA A 97 -16.83 -1.08 10.94
N ALA A 98 -16.18 -1.91 10.12
CA ALA A 98 -16.63 -3.27 9.82
C ALA A 98 -16.36 -4.27 10.97
N ASN A 99 -15.41 -3.96 11.85
CA ASN A 99 -15.07 -4.78 13.01
C ASN A 99 -15.85 -4.39 14.29
N LYS A 100 -16.76 -3.42 14.22
CA LYS A 100 -17.69 -3.03 15.30
C LYS A 100 -19.05 -3.68 15.08
#